data_AF-A0A2D4JPJ0-F1
#
_entry.id   AF-A0A2D4JPJ0-F1
#
_cell.length_a   1.000
_cell.length_b   1.000
_cell.length_c   1.000
_cell.angle_alpha   90.00
_cell.angle_beta   90.00
_cell.angle_gamma   90.00
#
_symmetry.space_group_name_H-M   'P 1'
#
loop_
_entity.id
_entity.type
_entity.pdbx_description
1 polymer ?
#
loop_
_entity_poly.entity_id
_entity_poly.type
_entity_poly.pdbx_seq_one_letter_code
_entity_poly.pdbx_strand_id
1 'polypeptide(L)'
;DNYRRAYNECSNFKIPILGVHLKDLISLYEAVPDYLEDKRVNMHKLYSLYNHVNELIQLQEIGPPLEANKDLVHLLTLSLDLYYTEDEIYELSYAREPRSHRAAPLTPCKPPVVADWASGIAPKPDPKIISKHVQRMVDSVFKNYDHDQDGYISQEEFEKIAASFPFSFCVMDKD
;
A
#
# COMPACT_ATOMS: atom_id res chain seq x y z
N ASP A 1 16.29 14.54 -5.39
CA ASP A 1 16.52 15.66 -4.45
C ASP A 1 15.27 16.40 -3.98
N ASN A 2 14.26 16.62 -4.81
CA ASN A 2 13.04 17.34 -4.38
C ASN A 2 12.29 16.68 -3.20
N TYR A 3 12.18 15.35 -3.18
CA TYR A 3 11.54 14.63 -2.05
C TYR A 3 12.24 14.90 -0.72
N ARG A 4 13.57 14.75 -0.66
CA ARG A 4 14.32 14.89 0.60
C ARG A 4 14.20 16.29 1.19
N ARG A 5 14.23 17.32 0.33
CA ARG A 5 14.01 18.70 0.76
C ARG A 5 12.61 18.88 1.34
N ALA A 6 11.58 18.49 0.60
CA ALA A 6 10.19 18.60 1.06
C ALA A 6 9.95 17.80 2.36
N TYR A 7 10.51 16.60 2.47
CA TYR A 7 10.38 15.75 3.64
C TYR A 7 11.05 16.33 4.90
N ASN A 8 12.16 17.06 4.73
CA ASN A 8 12.86 17.75 5.81
C ASN A 8 12.12 19.03 6.25
N GLU A 9 11.36 19.66 5.35
CA GLU A 9 10.52 20.82 5.65
C GLU A 9 9.23 20.42 6.40
N CYS A 10 8.80 19.15 6.32
CA CYS A 10 7.64 18.64 7.05
C CYS A 10 7.88 18.58 8.57
N SER A 11 6.96 19.21 9.32
CA SER A 11 6.85 19.12 10.79
C SER A 11 5.68 18.24 11.22
N ASN A 12 5.74 17.69 12.44
CA ASN A 12 4.71 16.82 13.04
C ASN A 12 4.56 15.47 12.30
N PHE A 13 3.31 15.02 12.10
CA PHE A 13 3.01 13.75 11.44
C PHE A 13 3.50 13.75 10.00
N LYS A 14 4.33 12.79 9.65
CA LYS A 14 4.81 12.55 8.29
C LYS A 14 5.07 11.07 8.05
N ILE A 15 4.82 10.61 6.84
CA ILE A 15 5.04 9.22 6.43
C ILE A 15 6.25 9.19 5.48
N PRO A 16 7.36 8.53 5.85
CA PRO A 16 8.52 8.42 4.99
C PRO A 16 8.23 7.50 3.79
N ILE A 17 8.79 7.83 2.62
CA ILE A 17 8.91 6.87 1.52
C ILE A 17 9.99 5.86 1.93
N LEU A 18 9.54 4.78 2.59
CA LEU A 18 10.43 3.82 3.23
C LEU A 18 11.49 3.26 2.28
N GLY A 19 11.14 2.99 1.02
CA GLY A 19 12.08 2.53 0.00
C GLY A 19 13.30 3.45 -0.21
N VAL A 20 13.17 4.76 -0.02
CA VAL A 20 14.30 5.70 -0.09
C VAL A 20 15.22 5.52 1.11
N HIS A 21 14.66 5.46 2.32
CA HIS A 21 15.43 5.32 3.56
C HIS A 21 16.08 3.93 3.68
N LEU A 22 15.43 2.87 3.19
CA LEU A 22 16.01 1.52 3.15
C LEU A 22 17.21 1.46 2.19
N LYS A 23 17.14 2.12 1.04
CA LYS A 23 18.27 2.22 0.10
C LYS A 23 19.46 2.95 0.74
N ASP A 24 19.21 3.99 1.53
CA ASP A 24 20.26 4.70 2.27
C ASP A 24 20.91 3.81 3.33
N LEU A 25 20.11 3.05 4.08
CA LEU A 25 20.59 2.08 5.07
C LEU A 25 21.46 1.00 4.43
N ILE A 26 21.04 0.44 3.29
CA ILE A 26 21.84 -0.54 2.53
C ILE A 26 23.14 0.09 2.06
N SER A 27 23.07 1.31 1.50
CA SER A 27 24.27 2.03 1.03
C SER A 27 25.28 2.26 2.15
N LEU A 28 24.82 2.67 3.33
CA LEU A 28 25.64 2.84 4.53
C LEU A 28 26.21 1.49 5.02
N TYR A 29 25.40 0.44 5.00
CA TYR A 29 25.78 -0.89 5.44
C TYR A 29 26.88 -1.49 4.55
N GLU A 30 26.80 -1.29 3.23
CA GLU A 30 27.78 -1.79 2.27
C GLU A 30 29.05 -0.93 2.22
N ALA A 31 28.93 0.39 2.41
CA ALA A 31 30.08 1.30 2.32
C ALA A 31 31.03 1.24 3.52
N VAL A 32 30.57 0.79 4.69
CA VAL A 32 31.34 0.82 5.93
C VAL A 32 31.61 -0.60 6.44
N PRO A 33 32.86 -0.99 6.75
CA PRO A 33 33.15 -2.33 7.25
C PRO A 33 32.67 -2.52 8.69
N ASP A 34 32.26 -3.74 9.04
CA ASP A 34 31.78 -4.09 10.39
C ASP A 34 32.88 -4.07 11.45
N TYR A 35 34.11 -4.37 11.03
CA TYR A 35 35.29 -4.41 11.89
C TYR A 35 36.37 -3.49 11.34
N LEU A 36 37.12 -2.88 12.23
CA LEU A 36 38.34 -2.15 11.91
C LEU A 36 39.50 -3.13 11.65
N GLU A 37 40.62 -2.62 11.14
CA GLU A 37 41.81 -3.43 10.82
C GLU A 37 42.34 -4.23 12.03
N ASP A 38 42.16 -3.68 13.25
CA ASP A 38 42.54 -4.31 14.51
C ASP A 38 41.47 -5.27 15.07
N LYS A 39 40.48 -5.66 14.25
CA LYS A 39 39.37 -6.54 14.59
C LYS A 39 38.43 -6.02 15.69
N ARG A 40 38.50 -4.74 16.03
CA ARG A 40 37.48 -4.11 16.89
C ARG A 40 36.22 -3.80 16.09
N VAL A 41 35.07 -3.81 16.76
CA VAL A 41 33.77 -3.46 16.16
C VAL A 41 33.80 -1.99 15.73
N ASN A 42 33.32 -1.72 14.52
CA ASN A 42 33.20 -0.38 14.00
C ASN A 42 31.98 0.33 14.60
N MET A 43 32.19 1.00 15.73
CA MET A 43 31.13 1.73 16.44
C MET A 43 30.52 2.86 15.62
N HIS A 44 31.27 3.46 14.68
CA HIS A 44 30.74 4.49 13.79
C HIS A 44 29.66 3.93 12.87
N LYS A 45 29.87 2.73 12.30
CA LYS A 45 28.86 2.03 11.49
C LYS A 45 27.60 1.78 12.31
N LEU A 46 27.76 1.18 13.49
CA LEU A 46 26.65 0.83 14.37
C LEU A 46 25.85 2.07 14.78
N TYR A 47 26.54 3.14 15.17
CA TYR A 47 25.91 4.39 15.58
C TYR A 47 25.15 5.05 14.42
N SER A 48 25.72 5.07 13.22
CA SER A 48 25.08 5.65 12.04
C SER A 48 23.81 4.89 11.65
N LEU A 49 23.87 3.55 11.63
CA LEU A 49 22.71 2.70 11.37
C LEU A 49 21.64 2.88 12.45
N TYR A 50 22.05 2.90 13.72
CA TYR A 50 21.16 3.11 14.85
C TYR A 50 20.39 4.42 14.72
N ASN A 51 21.09 5.54 14.48
CA ASN A 51 20.44 6.85 14.39
C ASN A 51 19.39 6.89 13.28
N HIS A 52 19.71 6.34 12.11
CA HIS A 52 18.79 6.32 10.97
C HIS A 52 17.56 5.44 11.27
N VAL A 53 17.74 4.24 11.81
CA VAL A 53 16.61 3.37 12.20
C VAL A 53 15.79 4.00 13.33
N ASN A 54 16.45 4.60 14.32
CA ASN A 54 15.79 5.24 15.45
C ASN A 54 14.94 6.44 15.00
N GLU A 55 15.40 7.23 14.02
CA GLU A 55 14.57 8.29 13.41
C GLU A 55 13.28 7.71 12.83
N LEU A 56 13.35 6.59 12.09
CA LEU A 56 12.16 5.95 11.51
C LEU A 56 11.21 5.38 12.57
N ILE A 57 11.73 4.89 13.69
CA ILE A 57 10.92 4.41 14.82
C ILE A 57 10.21 5.59 15.49
N GLN A 58 10.91 6.70 15.74
CA GLN A 58 10.34 7.88 16.39
C GLN A 58 9.16 8.48 15.63
N LEU A 59 9.11 8.33 14.31
CA LEU A 59 7.97 8.79 13.50
C LEU A 59 6.67 8.04 13.81
N GLN A 60 6.74 6.82 14.34
CA GLN A 60 5.57 6.00 14.69
C GLN A 60 4.88 6.48 15.98
N GLU A 61 5.60 7.24 16.82
CA GLU A 61 5.06 7.79 18.07
C GLU A 61 4.07 8.95 17.82
N ILE A 62 4.12 9.55 16.64
CA ILE A 62 3.21 10.64 16.27
C ILE A 62 2.02 10.03 15.52
N GLY A 63 0.85 10.07 16.14
CA GLY A 63 -0.40 9.64 15.51
C GLY A 63 -0.85 10.58 14.38
N PRO A 64 -1.60 10.08 13.37
CA PRO A 64 -2.17 10.92 12.33
C PRO A 64 -3.22 11.89 12.93
N PRO A 65 -3.30 13.15 12.45
CA PRO A 65 -4.22 14.16 12.98
C PRO A 65 -5.64 14.00 12.42
N LEU A 66 -6.20 12.79 12.48
CA LEU A 66 -7.54 12.47 11.98
C LEU A 66 -8.21 11.37 12.81
N GLU A 67 -9.54 11.42 12.86
CA GLU A 67 -10.36 10.35 13.43
C GLU A 67 -10.65 9.29 12.37
N ALA A 68 -10.32 8.03 12.67
CA ALA A 68 -10.45 6.95 11.73
C ALA A 68 -11.88 6.39 11.71
N ASN A 69 -12.54 6.43 10.55
CA ASN A 69 -13.77 5.66 10.32
C ASN A 69 -13.41 4.18 10.08
N LYS A 70 -13.67 3.34 11.09
CA LYS A 70 -13.33 1.90 11.04
C LYS A 70 -14.06 1.14 9.95
N ASP A 71 -15.29 1.54 9.61
CA ASP A 71 -16.09 0.87 8.59
C ASP A 71 -15.51 1.11 7.19
N LEU A 72 -15.08 2.36 6.90
CA LEU A 72 -14.35 2.67 5.68
C LEU A 72 -12.98 2.00 5.64
N VAL A 73 -12.29 1.89 6.78
CA VAL A 73 -11.01 1.17 6.86
C VAL A 73 -11.22 -0.31 6.51
N HIS A 74 -12.27 -0.97 7.01
CA HIS A 74 -12.55 -2.36 6.66
C HIS A 74 -12.81 -2.55 5.16
N LEU A 75 -13.60 -1.66 4.55
CA LEU A 75 -13.86 -1.69 3.11
C LEU A 75 -12.57 -1.52 2.30
N LEU A 76 -11.77 -0.50 2.62
CA LEU A 76 -10.51 -0.21 1.93
C LEU A 76 -9.49 -1.34 2.11
N THR A 77 -9.45 -1.96 3.29
CA THR A 77 -8.52 -3.06 3.58
C THR A 77 -8.79 -4.24 2.65
N LEU A 78 -10.06 -4.65 2.52
CA LEU A 78 -10.42 -5.74 1.61
C LEU A 78 -10.24 -5.34 0.13
N SER A 79 -10.52 -4.08 -0.24
CA SER A 79 -10.37 -3.59 -1.62
C SER A 79 -8.92 -3.59 -2.09
N LEU A 80 -7.97 -3.44 -1.16
CA LEU A 80 -6.53 -3.39 -1.45
C LEU A 80 -5.85 -4.77 -1.34
N ASP A 81 -6.57 -5.82 -0.91
CA ASP A 81 -6.08 -7.21 -0.91
C ASP A 81 -6.07 -7.84 -2.33
N LEU A 82 -6.33 -7.06 -3.38
CA LEU A 82 -6.33 -7.53 -4.76
C LEU A 82 -4.90 -7.70 -5.27
N TYR A 83 -4.57 -8.93 -5.66
CA TYR A 83 -3.30 -9.25 -6.31
C TYR A 83 -3.56 -9.48 -7.79
N TYR A 84 -3.07 -8.54 -8.60
CA TYR A 84 -2.91 -8.75 -10.03
C TYR A 84 -1.42 -8.82 -10.35
N THR A 85 -1.07 -9.77 -11.20
CA THR A 85 0.24 -9.80 -11.86
C THR A 85 0.37 -8.62 -12.83
N GLU A 86 1.60 -8.22 -13.12
CA GLU A 86 1.85 -7.16 -14.12
C GLU A 86 1.26 -7.54 -15.48
N ASP A 87 1.29 -8.82 -15.84
CA ASP A 87 0.69 -9.36 -17.07
C ASP A 87 -0.84 -9.23 -17.08
N GLU A 88 -1.54 -9.55 -15.99
CA GLU A 88 -2.99 -9.36 -15.90
C GLU A 88 -3.38 -7.88 -16.02
N ILE A 89 -2.65 -6.99 -15.34
CA ILE A 89 -2.88 -5.54 -15.45
C ILE A 89 -2.63 -5.08 -16.90
N TYR A 90 -1.57 -5.58 -17.53
CA TYR A 90 -1.24 -5.27 -18.92
C TYR A 90 -2.34 -5.74 -19.89
N GLU A 91 -2.84 -6.97 -19.74
CA GLU A 91 -3.91 -7.52 -20.59
C GLU A 91 -5.23 -6.78 -20.40
N LEU A 92 -5.60 -6.43 -19.16
CA LEU A 92 -6.76 -5.59 -18.87
C LEU A 92 -6.65 -4.21 -19.53
N SER A 93 -5.46 -3.60 -19.45
CA SER A 93 -5.16 -2.33 -20.10
C SER A 93 -5.26 -2.46 -21.63
N TYR A 94 -4.67 -3.50 -22.21
CA TYR A 94 -4.66 -3.75 -23.64
C TYR A 94 -6.07 -4.05 -24.20
N ALA A 95 -6.89 -4.80 -23.47
CA ALA A 95 -8.28 -5.08 -23.84
C ALA A 95 -9.13 -3.80 -23.86
N ARG A 96 -8.88 -2.87 -22.93
CA ARG A 96 -9.57 -1.58 -22.86
C ARG A 96 -9.10 -0.60 -23.93
N GLU A 97 -7.79 -0.57 -24.19
CA GLU A 97 -7.14 0.37 -25.12
C GLU A 97 -6.21 -0.38 -26.10
N PRO A 98 -6.77 -0.98 -27.18
CA PRO A 98 -5.97 -1.72 -28.16
C PRO A 98 -4.93 -0.83 -28.83
N ARG A 99 -3.73 -1.35 -29.08
CA ARG A 99 -2.68 -0.61 -29.79
C ARG A 99 -3.13 -0.28 -31.21
N SER A 100 -3.36 1.00 -31.48
CA SER A 100 -3.69 1.52 -32.81
C SER A 100 -2.44 1.83 -33.63
N HIS A 101 -2.45 1.53 -34.94
CA HIS A 101 -1.40 1.93 -35.89
C HIS A 101 -1.34 3.45 -36.15
N ARG A 102 -2.22 4.26 -35.53
CA ARG A 102 -2.22 5.73 -35.54
C ARG A 102 -2.00 6.33 -34.14
N ALA A 103 -1.17 5.71 -33.32
CA ALA A 103 -0.87 6.25 -31.99
C ALA A 103 -0.21 7.64 -32.08
N ALA A 104 -0.78 8.63 -31.39
CA ALA A 104 -0.14 9.91 -31.11
C ALA A 104 1.19 9.68 -30.37
N PRO A 105 2.18 10.59 -30.50
CA PRO A 105 3.50 10.39 -29.89
C PRO A 105 3.35 10.10 -28.40
N LEU A 106 4.09 9.09 -27.94
CA LEU A 106 4.16 8.65 -26.55
C LEU A 106 4.28 9.89 -25.66
N THR A 107 3.22 10.25 -24.94
CA THR A 107 3.38 11.11 -23.78
C THR A 107 4.39 10.41 -22.87
N PRO A 108 5.49 11.06 -22.45
CA PRO A 108 6.41 10.46 -21.50
C PRO A 108 5.68 10.27 -20.18
N CYS A 109 4.99 9.15 -20.03
CA CYS A 109 4.50 8.71 -18.73
C CYS A 109 5.76 8.28 -17.99
N LYS A 110 6.35 9.19 -17.21
CA LYS A 110 7.34 8.79 -16.22
C LYS A 110 6.61 7.81 -15.31
N PRO A 111 6.98 6.52 -15.29
CA PRO A 111 6.37 5.60 -14.35
C PRO A 111 6.58 6.19 -12.94
N PRO A 112 5.57 6.17 -12.06
CA PRO A 112 5.76 6.63 -10.70
C PRO A 112 6.93 5.86 -10.10
N VAL A 113 7.99 6.58 -9.70
CA VAL A 113 9.28 6.05 -9.19
C VAL A 113 9.13 5.28 -7.85
N VAL A 114 7.90 5.05 -7.39
CA VAL A 114 7.58 4.80 -5.98
C VAL A 114 7.45 3.31 -5.64
N ALA A 115 7.34 2.40 -6.62
CA ALA A 115 6.95 1.01 -6.33
C ALA A 115 8.06 -0.06 -6.47
N ASP A 116 9.19 0.23 -7.15
CA ASP A 116 10.22 -0.79 -7.45
C ASP A 116 10.96 -1.36 -6.22
N TRP A 117 10.80 -0.77 -5.04
CA TRP A 117 11.45 -1.29 -3.83
C TRP A 117 10.72 -2.50 -3.22
N ALA A 118 9.46 -2.76 -3.61
CA ALA A 118 8.65 -3.85 -3.07
C ALA A 118 8.52 -5.05 -4.03
N SER A 119 9.08 -4.96 -5.25
CA SER A 119 8.82 -5.92 -6.34
C SER A 119 9.47 -7.31 -6.16
N GLY A 120 10.35 -7.49 -5.17
CA GLY A 120 11.08 -8.76 -4.98
C GLY A 120 10.30 -9.86 -4.23
N ILE A 121 9.24 -9.50 -3.50
CA ILE A 121 8.41 -10.45 -2.74
C ILE A 121 6.97 -9.95 -2.84
N ALA A 122 6.21 -10.43 -3.82
CA ALA A 122 4.76 -10.29 -3.76
C ALA A 122 4.30 -11.09 -2.52
N PRO A 123 3.82 -10.43 -1.45
CA PRO A 123 3.35 -11.16 -0.30
C PRO A 123 2.18 -12.03 -0.76
N LYS A 124 2.29 -13.35 -0.61
CA LYS A 124 1.16 -14.22 -0.92
C LYS A 124 0.03 -13.87 0.04
N PRO A 125 -1.18 -13.60 -0.44
CA PRO A 125 -2.31 -13.35 0.44
C PRO A 125 -2.50 -14.53 1.40
N ASP A 126 -2.52 -14.26 2.71
CA ASP A 126 -2.87 -15.28 3.72
C ASP A 126 -4.40 -15.46 3.72
N PRO A 127 -4.92 -16.66 3.39
CA PRO A 127 -6.36 -16.91 3.36
C PRO A 127 -7.07 -16.57 4.68
N LYS A 128 -6.37 -16.74 5.83
CA LYS A 128 -6.94 -16.42 7.14
C LYS A 128 -7.10 -14.92 7.35
N ILE A 129 -6.17 -14.13 6.82
CA ILE A 129 -6.21 -12.67 6.91
C ILE A 129 -7.34 -12.15 6.02
N ILE A 130 -7.43 -12.63 4.77
CA ILE A 130 -8.51 -12.24 3.86
C ILE A 130 -9.87 -12.60 4.44
N SER A 131 -10.05 -13.82 4.94
CA SER A 131 -11.33 -14.23 5.55
C SER A 131 -11.76 -13.29 6.68
N LYS A 132 -10.81 -12.83 7.49
CA LYS A 132 -11.08 -11.83 8.54
C LYS A 132 -11.42 -10.46 7.98
N HIS A 133 -10.79 -10.04 6.88
CA HIS A 133 -11.11 -8.77 6.21
C HIS A 133 -12.50 -8.81 5.58
N VAL A 134 -12.86 -9.93 4.93
CA VAL A 134 -14.22 -10.17 4.42
C VAL A 134 -15.23 -10.07 5.53
N GLN A 135 -15.03 -10.78 6.65
CA GLN A 135 -15.94 -10.74 7.78
C GLN A 135 -16.17 -9.31 8.30
N ARG A 136 -15.08 -8.57 8.54
CA ARG A 136 -15.16 -7.18 9.02
C ARG A 136 -15.84 -6.24 8.04
N MET A 137 -15.59 -6.43 6.75
CA MET A 137 -16.24 -5.65 5.69
C MET A 137 -17.75 -5.93 5.68
N VAL A 138 -18.14 -7.20 5.73
CA VAL A 138 -19.55 -7.61 5.79
C VAL A 138 -20.23 -7.01 7.02
N ASP A 139 -19.64 -7.16 8.20
CA ASP A 139 -20.18 -6.58 9.45
C ASP A 139 -20.38 -5.06 9.33
N SER A 140 -19.41 -4.35 8.74
CA SER A 140 -19.49 -2.91 8.52
C SER A 140 -20.52 -2.52 7.47
N VAL A 141 -20.75 -3.34 6.45
CA VAL A 141 -21.77 -3.10 5.43
C VAL A 141 -23.16 -3.27 6.02
N PHE A 142 -23.44 -4.39 6.70
CA PHE A 142 -24.73 -4.60 7.35
C PHE A 142 -25.03 -3.49 8.37
N LYS A 143 -24.08 -3.16 9.23
CA LYS A 143 -24.25 -2.06 10.20
C LYS A 143 -24.65 -0.72 9.56
N ASN A 144 -24.17 -0.42 8.34
CA ASN A 144 -24.38 0.88 7.70
C ASN A 144 -25.58 0.92 6.74
N TYR A 145 -26.03 -0.23 6.23
CA TYR A 145 -27.04 -0.29 5.16
C TYR A 145 -28.25 -1.18 5.50
N ASP A 146 -28.15 -2.12 6.44
CA ASP A 146 -29.29 -2.88 6.96
C ASP A 146 -29.92 -2.10 8.13
N HIS A 147 -30.79 -1.15 7.79
CA HIS A 147 -31.39 -0.21 8.74
C HIS A 147 -32.56 -0.82 9.53
N ASP A 148 -33.26 -1.79 8.96
CA ASP A 148 -34.39 -2.49 9.56
C ASP A 148 -34.00 -3.81 10.24
N GLN A 149 -32.72 -4.21 10.15
CA GLN A 149 -32.15 -5.41 10.77
C GLN A 149 -32.86 -6.69 10.35
N ASP A 150 -33.35 -6.71 9.09
CA ASP A 150 -34.02 -7.85 8.52
C ASP A 150 -33.03 -8.90 7.97
N GLY A 151 -31.74 -8.56 7.95
CA GLY A 151 -30.67 -9.40 7.44
C GLY A 151 -30.48 -9.31 5.92
N TYR A 152 -31.12 -8.33 5.27
CA TYR A 152 -31.01 -8.07 3.84
C TYR A 152 -30.56 -6.63 3.58
N ILE A 153 -30.01 -6.40 2.38
CA ILE A 153 -29.63 -5.07 1.89
C ILE A 153 -30.27 -4.93 0.52
N SER A 154 -30.85 -3.77 0.25
CA SER A 154 -31.51 -3.55 -1.04
C SER A 154 -30.50 -3.60 -2.19
N GLN A 155 -30.95 -4.02 -3.37
CA GLN A 155 -30.08 -4.13 -4.54
C GLN A 155 -29.43 -2.77 -4.90
N GLU A 156 -30.18 -1.68 -4.79
CA GLU A 156 -29.67 -0.33 -5.10
C GLU A 156 -28.56 0.10 -4.15
N GLU A 157 -28.64 -0.29 -2.87
CA GLU A 157 -27.59 -0.02 -1.87
C GLU A 157 -26.38 -0.92 -2.12
N PHE A 158 -26.61 -2.19 -2.43
CA PHE A 158 -25.55 -3.12 -2.76
C PHE A 158 -24.75 -2.67 -3.99
N GLU A 159 -25.41 -2.18 -5.05
CA GLU A 159 -24.74 -1.68 -6.25
C GLU A 159 -23.83 -0.47 -5.97
N LYS A 160 -24.22 0.42 -5.03
CA LYS A 160 -23.38 1.55 -4.59
C LYS A 160 -22.11 1.06 -3.88
N ILE A 161 -22.23 0.00 -3.09
CA ILE A 161 -21.08 -0.59 -2.38
C ILE A 161 -20.18 -1.33 -3.38
N ALA A 162 -20.75 -2.13 -4.27
CA ALA A 162 -20.04 -2.89 -5.29
C ALA A 162 -19.21 -1.99 -6.21
N ALA A 163 -19.71 -0.79 -6.55
CA ALA A 163 -18.96 0.20 -7.32
C ALA A 163 -17.66 0.68 -6.65
N SER A 164 -17.53 0.51 -5.32
CA SER A 164 -16.31 0.86 -4.57
C SER A 164 -15.21 -0.21 -4.69
N PHE A 165 -15.56 -1.41 -5.18
CA PHE A 165 -14.62 -2.50 -5.42
C PHE A 165 -14.31 -2.59 -6.92
N PRO A 166 -13.06 -2.35 -7.34
CA PRO A 166 -12.69 -2.49 -8.75
C PRO A 166 -12.84 -3.97 -9.17
N PHE A 167 -13.53 -4.21 -10.29
CA PHE A 167 -13.72 -5.52 -10.92
C PHE A 167 -14.45 -6.58 -10.08
N SER A 168 -15.20 -6.21 -9.04
CA SER A 168 -16.04 -7.17 -8.31
C SER A 168 -17.27 -7.54 -9.15
N PHE A 169 -17.24 -8.72 -9.76
CA PHE A 169 -18.40 -9.32 -10.43
C PHE A 169 -18.64 -10.69 -9.81
N CYS A 170 -19.76 -10.84 -9.09
CA CYS A 170 -20.23 -12.13 -8.60
C CYS A 170 -21.64 -12.35 -9.15
N VAL A 171 -21.81 -13.39 -9.96
CA VAL A 171 -23.14 -13.84 -10.38
C VAL A 171 -23.61 -14.82 -9.32
N MET A 172 -24.61 -14.42 -8.54
CA MET A 172 -25.34 -15.33 -7.66
C MET A 172 -26.82 -15.30 -8.05
N ASP A 173 -27.44 -16.47 -8.14
CA ASP A 173 -28.89 -16.57 -8.23
C ASP A 173 -29.50 -16.04 -6.93
N LYS A 174 -30.57 -15.24 -7.05
CA LYS A 174 -31.29 -14.67 -5.91
C LYS A 174 -32.19 -15.73 -5.29
N ASP A 175 -32.15 -15.86 -3.97
CA ASP A 175 -33.14 -16.60 -3.18
C ASP A 175 -34.42 -15.77 -2.96
#